data_AF-A0A2X1RJA3-F1
#
_entry.id   AF-A0A2X1RJA3-F1
#
_cell.length_a   1.000
_cell.length_b   1.000
_cell.length_c   1.000
_cell.angle_alpha   90.00
_cell.angle_beta   90.00
_cell.angle_gamma   90.00
#
_symmetry.space_group_name_H-M   'P 1'
#
loop_
_entity.id
_entity.type
_entity.pdbx_description
1 polymer ?
#
loop_
_entity_poly.entity_id
_entity_poly.type
_entity_poly.pdbx_seq_one_letter_code
_entity_poly.pdbx_strand_id
1 'polypeptide(L)'
;MAKQPGYQARSTNSGKGELKSRLLFVLGALIVYRIGSFIPVPGIDAAVLAQLVEQQKGTIIDMFNMFSGGALSRASILALGIMPYISASIVIQLLATVSPALAELKKEGAAGQRKISKYTRYATVVFATIQAVAISTGLPNMLSGLVPNVGFSFYFTSVVSLVTGTMFLMWLGEQITERGIGNGISILVFGGIVAGLPSAILQTIEQARQGQMHPLVLLLIAAIVFAVTYFVVFVERGQRRIRVEYAKRQQGRQILGGHSTHLPLKVNMANVMPAIFASSIILFPSYINTMVWAK
;
A
#
# COMPACT_ATOMS: atom_id res chain seq x y z
N MET A 1 48.51 -12.00 -21.04
CA MET A 1 47.30 -11.56 -21.78
C MET A 1 46.15 -11.39 -20.79
N ALA A 2 45.95 -10.18 -20.24
CA ALA A 2 44.86 -9.88 -19.33
C ALA A 2 43.82 -9.02 -20.08
N LYS A 3 42.60 -9.53 -20.25
CA LYS A 3 41.48 -8.78 -20.84
C LYS A 3 41.00 -7.75 -19.81
N GLN A 4 41.13 -6.47 -20.15
CA GLN A 4 40.49 -5.37 -19.45
C GLN A 4 38.96 -5.48 -19.62
N PRO A 5 38.15 -5.42 -18.56
CA PRO A 5 36.71 -5.33 -18.71
C PRO A 5 36.35 -3.91 -19.18
N GLY A 6 35.89 -3.83 -20.43
CA GLY A 6 35.47 -2.58 -21.05
C GLY A 6 34.34 -1.91 -20.27
N TYR A 7 34.58 -0.65 -19.92
CA TYR A 7 33.56 0.31 -19.54
C TYR A 7 32.59 0.44 -20.73
N GLN A 8 31.45 -0.24 -20.68
CA GLN A 8 30.37 -0.03 -21.63
C GLN A 8 29.81 1.38 -21.39
N ALA A 9 30.14 2.30 -22.30
CA ALA A 9 29.55 3.62 -22.35
C ALA A 9 28.03 3.50 -22.56
N ARG A 10 27.28 3.65 -21.47
CA ARG A 10 25.82 3.66 -21.47
C ARG A 10 25.37 4.97 -22.14
N SER A 11 24.97 4.85 -23.41
CA SER A 11 24.44 5.94 -24.22
C SER A 11 23.36 6.74 -23.47
N THR A 12 23.51 8.07 -23.47
CA THR A 12 22.69 9.05 -22.76
C THR A 12 21.26 9.20 -23.33
N ASN A 13 20.87 8.41 -24.34
CA ASN A 13 19.47 8.22 -24.75
C ASN A 13 18.72 7.12 -23.96
N SER A 14 19.42 6.40 -23.07
CA SER A 14 18.89 5.24 -22.32
C SER A 14 17.92 5.59 -21.18
N GLY A 15 17.87 6.84 -20.71
CA GLY A 15 17.08 7.19 -19.51
C GLY A 15 15.57 7.12 -19.71
N LYS A 16 15.07 7.55 -20.87
CA LYS A 16 13.62 7.50 -21.20
C LYS A 16 13.15 6.06 -21.45
N GLY A 17 13.99 5.24 -22.10
CA GLY A 17 13.70 3.82 -22.36
C GLY A 17 13.66 3.00 -21.07
N GLU A 18 14.63 3.20 -20.18
CA GLU A 18 14.66 2.54 -18.87
C GLU A 18 13.46 2.95 -18.01
N LEU A 19 13.16 4.25 -17.91
CA LEU A 19 12.02 4.73 -17.14
C LEU A 19 10.69 4.22 -17.72
N LYS A 20 10.54 4.21 -19.05
CA LYS A 20 9.35 3.66 -19.73
C LYS A 20 9.19 2.18 -19.44
N SER A 21 10.27 1.40 -19.45
CA SER A 21 10.23 -0.03 -19.13
C SER A 21 9.79 -0.27 -17.68
N ARG A 22 10.36 0.49 -16.73
CA ARG A 22 9.96 0.45 -15.30
C ARG A 22 8.49 0.83 -15.10
N LEU A 23 8.01 1.86 -15.80
CA LEU A 23 6.61 2.30 -15.75
C LEU A 23 5.66 1.25 -16.34
N LEU A 24 6.01 0.68 -17.50
CA LEU A 24 5.23 -0.40 -18.12
C LEU A 24 5.17 -1.63 -17.23
N PHE A 25 6.26 -1.95 -16.52
CA PHE A 25 6.27 -3.03 -15.54
C PHE A 25 5.29 -2.75 -14.39
N VAL A 26 5.30 -1.53 -13.83
CA VAL A 26 4.36 -1.12 -12.78
C VAL A 26 2.92 -1.20 -13.26
N LEU A 27 2.62 -0.68 -14.46
CA LEU A 27 1.28 -0.74 -15.04
C LEU A 27 0.82 -2.18 -15.28
N GLY A 28 1.69 -3.03 -15.83
CA GLY A 28 1.42 -4.46 -16.00
C GLY A 28 1.14 -5.15 -14.67
N ALA A 29 1.92 -4.85 -13.64
CA ALA A 29 1.73 -5.40 -12.30
C ALA A 29 0.39 -4.94 -11.67
N LEU A 30 -0.01 -3.67 -11.88
CA LEU A 30 -1.32 -3.16 -11.45
C LEU A 30 -2.49 -3.82 -12.21
N ILE A 31 -2.32 -4.11 -13.50
CA ILE A 31 -3.32 -4.86 -14.27
C ILE A 31 -3.46 -6.28 -13.72
N VAL A 32 -2.36 -6.97 -13.44
CA VAL A 32 -2.38 -8.32 -12.85
C VAL A 32 -3.02 -8.29 -11.46
N TYR A 33 -2.70 -7.29 -10.64
CA TYR A 33 -3.37 -7.05 -9.37
C TYR A 33 -4.88 -6.90 -9.55
N ARG A 34 -5.29 -6.11 -10.55
CA ARG A 34 -6.72 -5.87 -10.83
C ARG A 34 -7.42 -7.13 -11.29
N ILE A 35 -6.83 -7.91 -12.19
CA ILE A 35 -7.37 -9.21 -12.64
C ILE A 35 -7.53 -10.14 -11.43
N GLY A 36 -6.52 -10.23 -10.56
CA GLY A 36 -6.59 -11.01 -9.34
C GLY A 36 -7.77 -10.63 -8.43
N SER A 37 -8.12 -9.34 -8.35
CA SER A 37 -9.25 -8.85 -7.54
C SER A 37 -10.64 -9.27 -8.07
N PHE A 38 -10.71 -9.84 -9.28
CA PHE A 38 -11.94 -10.39 -9.85
C PHE A 38 -12.02 -11.93 -9.74
N ILE A 39 -10.96 -12.60 -9.28
CA ILE A 39 -10.97 -14.06 -9.09
C ILE A 39 -11.58 -14.33 -7.70
N PRO A 40 -12.78 -14.95 -7.62
CA PRO A 40 -13.43 -15.25 -6.35
C PRO A 40 -12.75 -16.43 -5.63
N VAL A 41 -12.83 -16.42 -4.31
CA VAL A 41 -12.43 -17.55 -3.46
C VAL A 41 -13.42 -18.70 -3.66
N PRO A 42 -12.93 -19.93 -3.86
CA PRO A 42 -13.81 -21.10 -3.98
C PRO A 42 -14.71 -21.26 -2.74
N GLY A 43 -16.01 -21.41 -2.97
CA GLY A 43 -17.00 -21.72 -1.92
C GLY A 43 -17.68 -20.52 -1.26
N ILE A 44 -17.36 -19.28 -1.66
CA ILE A 44 -18.10 -18.08 -1.23
C ILE A 44 -19.05 -17.63 -2.32
N ASP A 45 -20.31 -17.38 -1.98
CA ASP A 45 -21.25 -16.74 -2.89
C ASP A 45 -21.01 -15.22 -2.93
N ALA A 46 -20.44 -14.75 -4.05
CA ALA A 46 -20.15 -13.34 -4.26
C ALA A 46 -21.42 -12.46 -4.29
N ALA A 47 -22.58 -12.99 -4.67
CA ALA A 47 -23.82 -12.23 -4.72
C ALA A 47 -24.36 -11.94 -3.31
N VAL A 48 -24.29 -12.93 -2.41
CA VAL A 48 -24.68 -12.77 -1.00
C VAL A 48 -23.73 -11.82 -0.27
N LEU A 49 -22.42 -11.93 -0.55
CA LEU A 49 -21.43 -11.03 0.04
C LEU A 49 -21.58 -9.58 -0.44
N ALA A 50 -21.97 -9.37 -1.71
CA ALA A 50 -22.29 -8.04 -2.21
C ALA A 50 -23.46 -7.39 -1.46
N GLN A 51 -24.47 -8.18 -1.05
CA GLN A 51 -25.61 -7.68 -0.25
C GLN A 51 -25.18 -7.29 1.17
N LEU A 52 -24.30 -8.06 1.82
CA LEU A 52 -23.75 -7.71 3.14
C LEU A 52 -22.95 -6.40 3.07
N VAL A 53 -22.12 -6.23 2.04
CA VAL A 53 -21.34 -5.00 1.87
C VAL A 53 -22.24 -3.80 1.59
N GLU A 54 -23.33 -3.99 0.83
CA GLU A 54 -24.34 -2.95 0.60
C GLU A 54 -25.05 -2.54 1.90
N GLN A 55 -25.37 -3.50 2.78
CA GLN A 55 -25.98 -3.25 4.09
C GLN A 55 -25.03 -2.57 5.09
N GLN A 56 -23.72 -2.75 4.92
CA GLN A 56 -22.68 -2.21 5.82
C GLN A 56 -21.95 -1.00 5.22
N LYS A 57 -22.56 -0.29 4.26
CA LYS A 57 -22.04 0.96 3.71
C LYS A 57 -21.77 1.99 4.81
N GLY A 58 -20.61 2.65 4.74
CA GLY A 58 -20.17 3.63 5.74
C GLY A 58 -19.58 3.05 7.03
N THR A 59 -19.51 1.71 7.16
CA THR A 59 -18.80 1.06 8.27
C THR A 59 -17.32 0.85 7.93
N ILE A 60 -16.57 0.35 8.91
CA ILE A 60 -15.14 0.00 8.79
C ILE A 60 -14.88 -1.00 7.63
N ILE A 61 -15.88 -1.81 7.26
CA ILE A 61 -15.78 -2.78 6.15
C ILE A 61 -15.62 -2.09 4.80
N ASP A 62 -16.23 -0.91 4.64
CA ASP A 62 -16.06 -0.10 3.43
C ASP A 62 -14.64 0.50 3.36
N MET A 63 -14.07 0.89 4.51
CA MET A 63 -12.67 1.32 4.59
C MET A 63 -11.70 0.18 4.23
N PHE A 64 -11.97 -1.06 4.65
CA PHE A 64 -11.22 -2.24 4.21
C PHE A 64 -11.34 -2.50 2.70
N ASN A 65 -12.54 -2.30 2.15
CA ASN A 65 -12.78 -2.47 0.73
C ASN A 65 -12.01 -1.44 -0.12
N MET A 66 -11.89 -0.21 0.37
CA MET A 66 -11.11 0.85 -0.28
C MET A 66 -9.62 0.48 -0.38
N PHE A 67 -9.03 -0.07 0.69
CA PHE A 67 -7.63 -0.47 0.68
C PHE A 67 -7.34 -1.75 -0.11
N SER A 68 -8.31 -2.67 -0.19
CA SER A 68 -8.22 -3.89 -0.98
C SER A 68 -8.65 -3.70 -2.45
N GLY A 69 -9.00 -2.46 -2.84
CA GLY A 69 -9.42 -2.13 -4.20
C GLY A 69 -10.72 -2.80 -4.64
N GLY A 70 -11.64 -3.11 -3.72
CA GLY A 70 -12.88 -3.82 -4.04
C GLY A 70 -12.77 -5.35 -3.99
N ALA A 71 -11.63 -5.90 -3.55
CA ALA A 71 -11.42 -7.35 -3.50
C ALA A 71 -12.28 -8.00 -2.42
N LEU A 72 -12.52 -7.30 -1.30
CA LEU A 72 -13.39 -7.81 -0.24
C LEU A 72 -14.83 -7.90 -0.74
N SER A 73 -15.39 -6.85 -1.37
CA SER A 73 -16.77 -6.85 -1.87
C SER A 73 -17.07 -7.86 -2.98
N ARG A 74 -16.03 -8.48 -3.54
CA ARG A 74 -16.13 -9.50 -4.60
C ARG A 74 -15.71 -10.89 -4.14
N ALA A 75 -15.49 -11.06 -2.83
CA ALA A 75 -14.98 -12.31 -2.26
C ALA A 75 -13.72 -12.82 -2.96
N SER A 76 -12.80 -11.94 -3.32
CA SER A 76 -11.63 -12.30 -4.12
C SER A 76 -10.55 -13.03 -3.32
N ILE A 77 -9.73 -13.84 -4.00
CA ILE A 77 -8.49 -14.43 -3.45
C ILE A 77 -7.56 -13.35 -2.84
N LEU A 78 -7.70 -12.10 -3.30
CA LEU A 78 -6.95 -10.94 -2.82
C LEU A 78 -7.69 -10.14 -1.72
N ALA A 79 -8.71 -10.70 -1.07
CA ALA A 79 -9.55 -9.95 -0.11
C ALA A 79 -8.76 -9.33 1.05
N LEU A 80 -7.73 -10.02 1.56
CA LEU A 80 -6.82 -9.49 2.60
C LEU A 80 -5.91 -8.37 2.08
N GLY A 81 -5.72 -8.28 0.76
CA GLY A 81 -4.80 -7.35 0.13
C GLY A 81 -3.37 -7.49 0.64
N ILE A 82 -2.69 -6.34 0.74
CA ILE A 82 -1.32 -6.22 1.26
C ILE A 82 -1.31 -5.91 2.78
N MET A 83 -2.47 -5.89 3.44
CA MET A 83 -2.60 -5.51 4.85
C MET A 83 -1.81 -6.41 5.82
N PRO A 84 -1.81 -7.75 5.68
CA PRO A 84 -1.00 -8.61 6.56
C PRO A 84 0.49 -8.25 6.52
N TYR A 85 0.99 -7.85 5.35
CA TYR A 85 2.37 -7.39 5.21
C TYR A 85 2.61 -6.05 5.89
N ILE A 86 1.67 -5.11 5.73
CA ILE A 86 1.78 -3.79 6.40
C ILE A 86 1.81 -3.99 7.92
N SER A 87 0.88 -4.77 8.47
CA SER A 87 0.87 -5.11 9.90
C SER A 87 2.17 -5.77 10.36
N ALA A 88 2.67 -6.76 9.62
CA ALA A 88 3.95 -7.40 9.91
C ALA A 88 5.11 -6.39 9.92
N SER A 89 5.15 -5.48 8.94
CA SER A 89 6.20 -4.47 8.84
C SER A 89 6.17 -3.48 10.00
N ILE A 90 4.98 -3.08 10.47
CA ILE A 90 4.81 -2.22 11.64
C ILE A 90 5.33 -2.94 12.89
N VAL A 91 4.94 -4.20 13.08
CA VAL A 91 5.36 -4.99 14.24
C VAL A 91 6.89 -5.12 14.29
N ILE A 92 7.54 -5.47 13.16
CA ILE A 92 8.99 -5.55 13.09
C ILE A 92 9.65 -4.17 13.30
N GLN A 93 9.07 -3.10 12.77
CA GLN A 93 9.56 -1.73 12.94
C GLN A 93 9.50 -1.29 14.42
N LEU A 94 8.41 -1.62 15.12
CA LEU A 94 8.24 -1.36 16.56
C LEU A 94 9.19 -2.23 17.39
N LEU A 95 9.31 -3.52 17.07
CA LEU A 95 10.26 -4.42 17.72
C LEU A 95 11.70 -3.93 17.55
N ALA A 96 12.05 -3.32 16.42
CA ALA A 96 13.37 -2.73 16.21
C ALA A 96 13.64 -1.47 17.06
N THR A 97 12.61 -0.84 17.63
CA THR A 97 12.79 0.27 18.58
C THR A 97 12.93 -0.20 20.03
N VAL A 98 12.35 -1.38 20.34
CA VAL A 98 12.37 -1.94 21.70
C VAL A 98 13.54 -2.91 21.89
N SER A 99 13.89 -3.69 20.86
CA SER A 99 14.95 -4.69 20.92
C SER A 99 16.28 -4.14 20.40
N PRO A 100 17.36 -4.14 21.20
CA PRO A 100 18.68 -3.68 20.78
C PRO A 100 19.26 -4.52 19.63
N ALA A 101 19.00 -5.83 19.60
CA ALA A 101 19.49 -6.72 18.53
C ALA A 101 18.92 -6.36 17.15
N LEU A 102 17.63 -6.02 17.09
CA LEU A 102 17.01 -5.56 15.82
C LEU A 102 17.44 -4.13 15.48
N ALA A 103 17.68 -3.28 16.48
CA ALA A 103 18.22 -1.95 16.27
C ALA A 103 19.64 -1.98 15.67
N GLU A 104 20.48 -2.90 16.10
CA GLU A 104 21.82 -3.14 15.54
C GLU A 104 21.74 -3.66 14.11
N LEU A 105 20.86 -4.65 13.84
CA LEU A 105 20.59 -5.12 12.48
C LEU A 105 20.15 -3.97 11.55
N LYS A 106 19.38 -2.99 12.05
CA LYS A 106 18.99 -1.83 11.25
C LYS A 106 20.18 -0.92 10.91
N LYS A 107 21.23 -0.92 11.75
CA LYS A 107 22.48 -0.14 11.58
C LYS A 107 23.51 -0.84 10.69
N GLU A 108 23.41 -2.16 10.47
CA GLU A 108 24.28 -2.94 9.56
C GLU A 108 24.13 -2.58 8.05
N GLY A 109 23.33 -1.57 7.71
CA GLY A 109 23.14 -1.11 6.33
C GLY A 109 22.35 -2.11 5.48
N ALA A 110 22.78 -2.35 4.24
CA ALA A 110 22.01 -3.12 3.26
C ALA A 110 21.83 -4.60 3.64
N ALA A 111 22.84 -5.21 4.28
CA ALA A 111 22.76 -6.62 4.71
C ALA A 111 21.73 -6.80 5.84
N GLY A 112 21.72 -5.87 6.80
CA GLY A 112 20.78 -5.84 7.90
C GLY A 112 19.34 -5.58 7.45
N GLN A 113 19.13 -4.62 6.54
CA GLN A 113 17.82 -4.35 5.95
C GLN A 113 17.24 -5.60 5.25
N ARG A 114 18.07 -6.36 4.52
CA ARG A 114 17.64 -7.63 3.92
C ARG A 114 17.20 -8.68 4.96
N LYS A 115 17.90 -8.77 6.10
CA LYS A 115 17.49 -9.68 7.21
C LYS A 115 16.16 -9.23 7.81
N ILE A 116 15.98 -7.94 8.06
CA ILE A 116 14.73 -7.37 8.56
C ILE A 116 13.57 -7.67 7.59
N SER A 117 13.77 -7.47 6.29
CA SER A 117 12.76 -7.83 5.28
C SER A 117 12.41 -9.32 5.31
N LYS A 118 13.37 -10.23 5.52
CA LYS A 118 13.08 -11.67 5.67
C LYS A 118 12.20 -11.95 6.89
N TYR A 119 12.47 -11.32 8.03
CA TYR A 119 11.62 -11.45 9.21
C TYR A 119 10.21 -10.90 8.97
N THR A 120 10.10 -9.75 8.29
CA THR A 120 8.80 -9.20 7.89
C THR A 120 8.04 -10.16 6.99
N ARG A 121 8.69 -10.83 6.03
CA ARG A 121 8.04 -11.85 5.18
C ARG A 121 7.52 -13.02 6.00
N TYR A 122 8.30 -13.57 6.92
CA TYR A 122 7.84 -14.67 7.77
C TYR A 122 6.70 -14.26 8.68
N ALA A 123 6.79 -13.08 9.29
CA ALA A 123 5.69 -12.52 10.07
C ALA A 123 4.44 -12.33 9.21
N THR A 124 4.58 -11.89 7.96
CA THR A 124 3.46 -11.73 7.01
C THR A 124 2.72 -13.04 6.79
N VAL A 125 3.43 -14.18 6.63
CA VAL A 125 2.80 -15.50 6.48
C VAL A 125 1.95 -15.83 7.69
N VAL A 126 2.49 -15.62 8.89
CA VAL A 126 1.81 -15.90 10.16
C VAL A 126 0.57 -15.00 10.29
N PHE A 127 0.70 -13.69 10.07
CA PHE A 127 -0.42 -12.76 10.12
C PHE A 127 -1.50 -13.08 9.08
N ALA A 128 -1.11 -13.38 7.84
CA ALA A 128 -2.04 -13.74 6.77
C ALA A 128 -2.80 -15.02 7.13
N THR A 129 -2.13 -16.01 7.72
CA THR A 129 -2.76 -17.27 8.13
C THR A 129 -3.77 -17.03 9.25
N ILE A 130 -3.39 -16.27 10.28
CA ILE A 130 -4.29 -15.94 11.40
C ILE A 130 -5.51 -15.16 10.91
N GLN A 131 -5.31 -14.13 10.06
CA GLN A 131 -6.41 -13.34 9.50
C GLN A 131 -7.29 -14.17 8.55
N ALA A 132 -6.70 -15.03 7.72
CA ALA A 132 -7.44 -15.89 6.82
C ALA A 132 -8.33 -16.90 7.58
N VAL A 133 -7.81 -17.49 8.67
CA VAL A 133 -8.60 -18.37 9.55
C VAL A 133 -9.74 -17.57 10.19
N ALA A 134 -9.45 -16.40 10.77
CA ALA A 134 -10.45 -15.56 11.41
C ALA A 134 -11.59 -15.15 10.45
N ILE A 135 -11.25 -14.76 9.22
CA ILE A 135 -12.25 -14.43 8.20
C ILE A 135 -13.00 -15.68 7.76
N SER A 136 -12.32 -16.78 7.48
CA SER A 136 -12.97 -18.01 7.00
C SER A 136 -13.95 -18.59 8.03
N THR A 137 -13.70 -18.45 9.33
CA THR A 137 -14.64 -18.84 10.40
C THR A 137 -15.69 -17.78 10.70
N GLY A 138 -15.34 -16.49 10.64
CA GLY A 138 -16.24 -15.39 11.01
C GLY A 138 -17.29 -15.06 9.95
N LEU A 139 -16.92 -15.07 8.67
CA LEU A 139 -17.82 -14.67 7.57
C LEU A 139 -19.06 -15.57 7.44
N PRO A 140 -18.94 -16.92 7.48
CA PRO A 140 -20.11 -17.80 7.40
C PRO A 140 -21.05 -17.67 8.60
N ASN A 141 -20.52 -17.27 9.76
CA ASN A 141 -21.31 -17.08 10.98
C ASN A 141 -22.07 -15.74 10.98
N MET A 142 -21.65 -14.76 10.18
CA MET A 142 -22.30 -13.45 10.06
C MET A 142 -23.53 -13.47 9.15
N LEU A 143 -23.57 -14.33 8.12
CA LEU A 143 -24.74 -14.50 7.27
C LEU A 143 -24.98 -15.97 6.90
N SER A 144 -26.12 -16.50 7.35
CA SER A 144 -26.63 -17.80 6.94
C SER A 144 -26.83 -17.85 5.44
N GLY A 145 -26.11 -18.73 4.73
CA GLY A 145 -26.21 -18.92 3.28
C GLY A 145 -25.05 -18.37 2.45
N LEU A 146 -24.06 -17.72 3.07
CA LEU A 146 -22.87 -17.19 2.37
C LEU A 146 -21.94 -18.30 1.84
N VAL A 147 -22.02 -19.49 2.44
CA VAL A 147 -21.27 -20.69 2.04
C VAL A 147 -22.26 -21.86 1.92
N PRO A 148 -22.45 -22.43 0.71
CA PRO A 148 -23.40 -23.52 0.49
C PRO A 148 -23.08 -24.81 1.26
N ASN A 149 -21.80 -25.04 1.59
CA ASN A 149 -21.36 -26.19 2.37
C ASN A 149 -20.21 -25.80 3.32
N VAL A 150 -20.55 -25.52 4.57
CA VAL A 150 -19.61 -25.25 5.64
C VAL A 150 -18.95 -26.56 6.08
N GLY A 151 -17.81 -26.89 5.46
CA GLY A 151 -17.04 -28.09 5.77
C GLY A 151 -15.54 -27.80 5.90
N PHE A 152 -14.78 -28.75 6.44
CA PHE A 152 -13.31 -28.64 6.57
C PHE A 152 -12.61 -28.31 5.23
N SER A 153 -13.15 -28.84 4.12
CA SER A 153 -12.68 -28.55 2.77
C SER A 153 -12.78 -27.04 2.43
N PHE A 154 -13.87 -26.37 2.84
CA PHE A 154 -14.05 -24.93 2.62
C PHE A 154 -13.03 -24.11 3.43
N TYR A 155 -12.86 -24.43 4.72
CA TYR A 155 -11.88 -23.73 5.56
C TYR A 155 -10.46 -23.87 5.01
N PHE A 156 -10.06 -25.09 4.64
CA PHE A 156 -8.73 -25.34 4.09
C PHE A 156 -8.50 -24.60 2.77
N THR A 157 -9.43 -24.73 1.81
CA THR A 157 -9.32 -24.07 0.50
C THR A 157 -9.37 -22.55 0.59
N SER A 158 -10.21 -22.00 1.46
CA SER A 158 -10.31 -20.56 1.71
C SER A 158 -9.02 -20.00 2.33
N VAL A 159 -8.50 -20.64 3.38
CA VAL A 159 -7.27 -20.19 4.04
C VAL A 159 -6.09 -20.25 3.09
N VAL A 160 -5.91 -21.36 2.37
CA VAL A 160 -4.82 -21.51 1.39
C VAL A 160 -4.95 -20.48 0.28
N SER A 161 -6.16 -20.23 -0.23
CA SER A 161 -6.39 -19.24 -1.29
C SER A 161 -6.03 -17.82 -0.81
N LEU A 162 -6.55 -17.40 0.34
CA LEU A 162 -6.28 -16.06 0.90
C LEU A 162 -4.80 -15.85 1.23
N VAL A 163 -4.14 -16.83 1.85
CA VAL A 163 -2.70 -16.76 2.15
C VAL A 163 -1.88 -16.70 0.86
N THR A 164 -2.21 -17.53 -0.13
CA THR A 164 -1.53 -17.53 -1.44
C THR A 164 -1.71 -16.20 -2.16
N GLY A 165 -2.92 -15.63 -2.11
CA GLY A 165 -3.22 -14.29 -2.65
C GLY A 165 -2.36 -13.21 -2.01
N THR A 166 -2.30 -13.15 -0.68
CA THR A 166 -1.44 -12.18 0.02
C THR A 166 0.04 -12.40 -0.28
N MET A 167 0.53 -13.65 -0.33
CA MET A 167 1.92 -13.94 -0.69
C MET A 167 2.26 -13.46 -2.10
N PHE A 168 1.35 -13.67 -3.04
CA PHE A 168 1.49 -13.18 -4.41
C PHE A 168 1.57 -11.65 -4.45
N LEU A 169 0.74 -10.94 -3.69
CA LEU A 169 0.79 -9.47 -3.63
C LEU A 169 2.05 -8.94 -2.97
N MET A 170 2.53 -9.59 -1.91
CA MET A 170 3.80 -9.26 -1.30
C MET A 170 4.93 -9.40 -2.32
N TRP A 171 5.01 -10.54 -3.01
CA TRP A 171 6.00 -10.78 -4.06
C TRP A 171 5.91 -9.73 -5.18
N LEU A 172 4.69 -9.44 -5.65
CA LEU A 172 4.45 -8.47 -6.72
C LEU A 172 4.85 -7.05 -6.28
N GLY A 173 4.57 -6.66 -5.04
CA GLY A 173 5.01 -5.39 -4.47
C GLY A 173 6.54 -5.26 -4.35
N GLU A 174 7.22 -6.35 -4.01
CA GLU A 174 8.69 -6.38 -4.00
C GLU A 174 9.27 -6.29 -5.40
N GLN A 175 8.68 -6.98 -6.38
CA GLN A 175 9.11 -6.87 -7.78
C GLN A 175 8.90 -5.46 -8.34
N ILE A 176 7.81 -4.77 -7.99
CA ILE A 176 7.61 -3.36 -8.34
C ILE A 176 8.70 -2.49 -7.70
N THR A 177 9.13 -2.79 -6.48
CA THR A 177 10.19 -2.02 -5.80
C THR A 177 11.56 -2.21 -6.47
N GLU A 178 11.88 -3.43 -6.91
CA GLU A 178 13.16 -3.74 -7.55
C GLU A 178 13.24 -3.27 -9.02
N ARG A 179 12.18 -3.53 -9.79
CA ARG A 179 12.16 -3.34 -11.25
C ARG A 179 11.31 -2.16 -11.71
N GLY A 180 10.49 -1.60 -10.82
CA GLY A 180 9.59 -0.50 -11.12
C GLY A 180 10.16 0.85 -10.67
N ILE A 181 9.24 1.71 -10.23
CA ILE A 181 9.49 3.07 -9.79
C ILE A 181 8.93 3.20 -8.38
N GLY A 182 9.67 3.79 -7.44
CA GLY A 182 9.18 4.04 -6.08
C GLY A 182 9.08 2.79 -5.20
N ASN A 183 8.20 2.86 -4.19
CA ASN A 183 7.94 1.73 -3.28
C ASN A 183 6.70 0.96 -3.78
N GLY A 184 6.89 -0.31 -4.13
CA GLY A 184 5.84 -1.11 -4.75
C GLY A 184 4.65 -1.39 -3.83
N ILE A 185 4.85 -1.55 -2.53
CA ILE A 185 3.74 -1.71 -1.57
C ILE A 185 2.88 -0.44 -1.54
N SER A 186 3.51 0.74 -1.50
CA SER A 186 2.77 2.01 -1.54
C SER A 186 2.00 2.18 -2.86
N ILE A 187 2.57 1.75 -3.98
CA ILE A 187 1.90 1.80 -5.28
C ILE A 187 0.73 0.83 -5.37
N LEU A 188 0.82 -0.36 -4.78
CA LEU A 188 -0.30 -1.29 -4.71
C LEU A 188 -1.46 -0.74 -3.90
N VAL A 189 -1.18 -0.17 -2.72
CA VAL A 189 -2.20 0.50 -1.89
C VAL A 189 -2.84 1.66 -2.66
N PHE A 190 -2.01 2.53 -3.25
CA PHE A 190 -2.49 3.65 -4.06
C PHE A 190 -3.36 3.19 -5.23
N GLY A 191 -2.90 2.19 -6.00
CA GLY A 191 -3.64 1.62 -7.12
C GLY A 191 -4.97 0.99 -6.69
N GLY A 192 -5.02 0.35 -5.53
CA GLY A 192 -6.25 -0.18 -4.92
C GLY A 192 -7.27 0.92 -4.63
N ILE A 193 -6.87 1.96 -3.89
CA ILE A 193 -7.75 3.08 -3.51
C ILE A 193 -8.24 3.82 -4.76
N VAL A 194 -7.32 4.14 -5.68
CA VAL A 194 -7.66 4.88 -6.90
C VAL A 194 -8.56 4.08 -7.83
N ALA A 195 -8.49 2.75 -7.84
CA ALA A 195 -9.39 1.92 -8.63
C ALA A 195 -10.87 2.00 -8.18
N GLY A 196 -11.14 2.42 -6.95
CA GLY A 196 -12.50 2.63 -6.43
C GLY A 196 -13.06 4.05 -6.65
N LEU A 197 -12.19 5.04 -6.88
CA LEU A 197 -12.60 6.43 -7.07
C LEU A 197 -13.52 6.66 -8.28
N PRO A 198 -13.28 6.06 -9.47
CA PRO A 198 -14.15 6.28 -10.63
C PRO A 198 -15.61 5.88 -10.39
N SER A 199 -15.84 4.71 -9.77
CA SER A 199 -17.19 4.26 -9.43
C SER A 199 -17.86 5.16 -8.41
N ALA A 200 -17.12 5.65 -7.41
CA ALA A 200 -17.67 6.58 -6.43
C ALA A 200 -18.09 7.91 -7.08
N ILE A 201 -17.25 8.47 -7.95
CA ILE A 201 -17.56 9.72 -8.67
C ILE A 201 -18.80 9.54 -9.56
N LEU A 202 -18.89 8.44 -10.30
CA LEU A 202 -20.05 8.15 -11.16
C LEU A 202 -21.35 8.04 -10.34
N GLN A 203 -21.31 7.30 -9.22
CA GLN A 203 -22.46 7.18 -8.32
C GLN A 203 -22.91 8.54 -7.76
N THR A 204 -21.95 9.39 -7.33
CA THR A 204 -22.29 10.73 -6.84
C THR A 204 -22.89 11.62 -7.94
N ILE A 205 -22.40 11.52 -9.18
CA ILE A 205 -22.96 12.27 -10.32
C ILE A 205 -24.38 11.76 -10.65
N GLU A 206 -24.62 10.46 -10.60
CA GLU A 206 -25.95 9.89 -10.83
C GLU A 206 -26.95 10.31 -9.74
N GLN A 207 -26.54 10.31 -8.47
CA GLN A 207 -27.36 10.82 -7.36
C GLN A 207 -27.71 12.30 -7.53
N ALA A 208 -26.78 13.11 -8.03
CA ALA A 208 -27.04 14.51 -8.35
C ALA A 208 -28.01 14.66 -9.54
N ARG A 209 -27.92 13.82 -10.57
CA ARG A 209 -28.85 13.81 -11.72
C ARG A 209 -30.26 13.38 -11.34
N GLN A 210 -30.39 12.44 -10.41
CA GLN A 210 -31.67 11.93 -9.91
C GLN A 210 -32.33 12.87 -8.88
N GLY A 211 -31.70 14.00 -8.55
CA GLY A 211 -32.21 14.96 -7.57
C GLY A 211 -32.11 14.50 -6.11
N GLN A 212 -31.46 13.36 -5.83
CA GLN A 212 -31.22 12.87 -4.47
C GLN A 212 -30.15 13.70 -3.74
N MET A 213 -29.24 14.33 -4.48
CA MET A 213 -28.25 15.27 -3.95
C MET A 213 -28.44 16.68 -4.53
N HIS A 214 -28.48 17.67 -3.64
CA HIS A 214 -28.53 19.06 -4.05
C HIS A 214 -27.20 19.45 -4.75
N PRO A 215 -27.22 20.05 -5.95
CA PRO A 215 -26.01 20.35 -6.73
C PRO A 215 -25.01 21.26 -6.00
N LEU A 216 -25.50 22.10 -5.08
CA LEU A 216 -24.65 22.92 -4.19
C LEU A 216 -23.75 22.07 -3.28
N VAL A 217 -24.23 20.93 -2.78
CA VAL A 217 -23.45 20.01 -1.94
C VAL A 217 -22.33 19.37 -2.75
N LEU A 218 -22.60 18.98 -4.00
CA LEU A 218 -21.58 18.43 -4.91
C LEU A 218 -20.46 19.45 -5.18
N LEU A 219 -20.82 20.70 -5.44
CA LEU A 219 -19.87 21.78 -5.69
C LEU A 219 -19.04 22.07 -4.43
N LEU A 220 -19.67 22.06 -3.26
CA LEU A 220 -18.99 22.23 -1.97
C LEU A 220 -17.99 21.10 -1.70
N ILE A 221 -18.35 19.83 -1.95
CA ILE A 221 -17.43 18.69 -1.81
C ILE A 221 -16.24 18.87 -2.77
N ALA A 222 -16.49 19.20 -4.04
CA ALA A 222 -15.43 19.41 -5.02
C ALA A 222 -14.48 20.56 -4.61
N ALA A 223 -15.04 21.66 -4.10
CA ALA A 223 -14.27 22.80 -3.60
C ALA A 223 -13.41 22.42 -2.39
N ILE A 224 -13.94 21.63 -1.44
CA ILE A 224 -13.19 21.12 -0.29
C ILE A 224 -12.05 20.21 -0.74
N VAL A 225 -12.30 19.24 -1.63
CA VAL A 225 -11.26 18.34 -2.14
C VAL A 225 -10.13 19.14 -2.81
N PHE A 226 -10.48 20.12 -3.63
CA PHE A 226 -9.50 21.00 -4.27
C PHE A 226 -8.73 21.84 -3.25
N ALA A 227 -9.41 22.47 -2.29
CA ALA A 227 -8.79 23.31 -1.26
C ALA A 227 -7.83 22.52 -0.37
N VAL A 228 -8.24 21.32 0.07
CA VAL A 228 -7.40 20.41 0.86
C VAL A 228 -6.17 19.97 0.05
N THR A 229 -6.36 19.57 -1.21
CA THR A 229 -5.24 19.15 -2.07
C THR A 229 -4.27 20.31 -2.31
N TYR A 230 -4.78 21.50 -2.59
CA TYR A 230 -3.96 22.72 -2.75
C TYR A 230 -3.18 23.03 -1.47
N PHE A 231 -3.84 22.97 -0.31
CA PHE A 231 -3.20 23.21 0.98
C PHE A 231 -2.09 22.19 1.27
N VAL A 232 -2.34 20.90 1.02
CA VAL A 232 -1.31 19.85 1.19
C VAL A 232 -0.12 20.11 0.27
N VAL A 233 -0.35 20.42 -1.02
CA VAL A 233 0.74 20.74 -1.96
C VAL A 233 1.50 22.01 -1.56
N PHE A 234 0.80 23.01 -1.04
CA PHE A 234 1.41 24.24 -0.51
C PHE A 234 2.35 23.94 0.66
N VAL A 235 1.89 23.13 1.63
CA VAL A 235 2.71 22.71 2.79
C VAL A 235 3.87 21.81 2.35
N GLU A 236 3.67 20.87 1.43
CA GLU A 236 4.74 19.99 0.92
C GLU A 236 5.82 20.74 0.12
N ARG A 237 5.44 21.82 -0.57
CA ARG A 237 6.40 22.73 -1.22
C ARG A 237 7.12 23.64 -0.23
N GLY A 238 6.59 23.77 0.98
CA GLY A 238 7.23 24.44 2.10
C GLY A 238 8.55 23.76 2.46
N GLN A 239 9.65 24.51 2.36
CA GLN A 239 10.97 24.05 2.77
C GLN A 239 11.66 25.11 3.62
N ARG A 240 12.21 24.68 4.75
CA ARG A 240 13.10 25.50 5.58
C ARG A 240 14.50 25.45 4.97
N ARG A 241 14.99 26.58 4.47
CA ARG A 241 16.34 26.70 3.88
C ARG A 241 17.33 27.10 4.97
N ILE A 242 18.19 26.18 5.39
CA ILE A 242 19.29 26.48 6.32
C ILE A 242 20.54 26.78 5.49
N ARG A 243 21.13 27.97 5.66
CA ARG A 243 22.36 28.35 4.94
C ARG A 243 23.54 27.55 5.48
N VAL A 244 24.31 26.97 4.56
CA VAL A 244 25.57 26.28 4.85
C VAL A 244 26.64 26.95 4.01
N GLU A 245 27.65 27.47 4.68
CA GLU A 245 28.79 28.10 4.04
C GLU A 245 29.93 27.10 3.98
N TYR A 246 30.32 26.70 2.77
CA TYR A 246 31.52 25.91 2.58
C TYR A 246 32.71 26.86 2.56
N ALA A 247 33.55 26.78 3.59
CA ALA A 247 34.79 27.54 3.65
C ALA A 247 35.67 27.17 2.45
N LYS A 248 35.95 28.13 1.58
CA LYS A 248 36.95 27.96 0.52
C LYS A 248 38.30 28.48 0.99
N ARG A 249 39.34 27.75 0.63
CA ARG A 249 40.73 28.16 0.83
C ARG A 249 41.31 28.67 -0.48
N GLN A 250 41.94 29.82 -0.41
CA GLN A 250 42.59 30.49 -1.52
C GLN A 250 44.10 30.19 -1.51
N GLN A 251 44.68 29.90 -2.67
CA GLN A 251 46.13 29.80 -2.85
C GLN A 251 46.54 30.73 -4.01
N GLY A 252 47.33 31.77 -3.73
CA GLY A 252 47.72 32.80 -4.72
C GLY A 252 46.71 33.95 -4.89
N ARG A 253 46.73 34.66 -6.04
CA ARG A 253 45.92 35.88 -6.32
C ARG A 253 44.45 35.63 -6.68
N GLN A 254 43.98 34.39 -6.66
CA GLN A 254 42.57 34.07 -6.96
C GLN A 254 41.84 33.56 -5.72
N ILE A 255 41.09 34.43 -5.03
CA ILE A 255 40.00 33.97 -4.15
C ILE A 255 38.93 33.47 -5.10
N LEU A 256 38.84 32.17 -5.33
CA LEU A 256 37.71 31.65 -6.08
C LEU A 256 36.63 31.17 -5.14
N GLY A 257 36.07 32.09 -4.33
CA GLY A 257 34.71 32.18 -3.78
C GLY A 257 34.07 31.01 -3.00
N GLY A 258 33.87 31.14 -1.69
CA GLY A 258 32.97 30.27 -0.92
C GLY A 258 31.55 30.32 -1.48
N HIS A 259 31.04 29.21 -1.99
CA HIS A 259 29.66 29.14 -2.48
C HIS A 259 28.76 28.91 -1.27
N SER A 260 27.90 29.88 -0.95
CA SER A 260 26.83 29.64 0.01
C SER A 260 25.83 28.69 -0.63
N THR A 261 25.57 27.55 0.02
CA THR A 261 24.47 26.69 -0.35
C THR A 261 23.40 26.77 0.73
N HIS A 262 22.22 26.25 0.46
CA HIS A 262 21.24 25.99 1.49
C HIS A 262 20.91 24.50 1.49
N LEU A 263 20.82 23.92 2.67
CA LEU A 263 20.24 22.60 2.86
C LEU A 263 18.71 22.78 2.98
N PRO A 264 17.91 22.30 2.01
CA PRO A 264 16.46 22.36 2.12
C PRO A 264 15.96 21.26 3.06
N LEU A 265 15.29 21.65 4.14
CA LEU A 265 14.54 20.74 5.00
C LEU A 265 13.05 20.88 4.67
N LYS A 266 12.45 19.84 4.09
CA LYS A 266 11.00 19.79 3.85
C LYS A 266 10.24 19.71 5.17
N VAL A 267 9.01 20.21 5.20
CA VAL A 267 8.11 20.14 6.38
C VAL A 267 7.87 18.69 6.81
N ASN A 268 7.64 17.80 5.84
CA ASN A 268 7.58 16.37 6.08
C ASN A 268 8.65 15.66 5.23
N MET A 269 9.55 14.95 5.90
CA MET A 269 10.57 14.12 5.24
C MET A 269 10.08 12.70 4.98
N ALA A 270 8.95 12.30 5.57
CA ALA A 270 8.41 10.97 5.42
C ALA A 270 7.53 10.88 4.16
N ASN A 271 7.75 9.81 3.40
CA ASN A 271 6.93 9.43 2.25
C ASN A 271 5.52 8.99 2.70
N VAL A 272 4.74 8.39 1.81
CA VAL A 272 3.37 7.87 2.05
C VAL A 272 3.28 6.81 3.18
N MET A 273 4.40 6.23 3.65
CA MET A 273 4.41 5.15 4.64
C MET A 273 3.73 5.46 5.99
N PRO A 274 3.96 6.61 6.68
CA PRO A 274 3.30 6.88 7.95
C PRO A 274 1.78 6.99 7.85
N ALA A 275 1.25 7.49 6.73
CA ALA A 275 -0.19 7.54 6.52
C ALA A 275 -0.79 6.12 6.42
N ILE A 276 -0.11 5.23 5.69
CA ILE A 276 -0.48 3.80 5.59
C ILE A 276 -0.35 3.10 6.95
N PHE A 277 0.67 3.43 7.73
CA PHE A 277 0.82 2.87 9.07
C PHE A 277 -0.28 3.34 10.03
N ALA A 278 -0.62 4.63 10.00
CA ALA A 278 -1.70 5.17 10.82
C ALA A 278 -3.04 4.50 10.48
N SER A 279 -3.39 4.36 9.20
CA SER A 279 -4.63 3.68 8.80
C SER A 279 -4.65 2.22 9.24
N SER A 280 -3.51 1.53 9.17
CA SER A 280 -3.40 0.13 9.59
C SER A 280 -3.56 -0.04 11.11
N ILE A 281 -3.04 0.90 11.90
CA ILE A 281 -3.22 0.90 13.37
C ILE A 281 -4.69 1.13 13.73
N ILE A 282 -5.39 2.04 13.02
CA ILE A 282 -6.83 2.28 13.22
C ILE A 282 -7.65 1.02 12.92
N LEU A 283 -7.23 0.26 11.91
CA LEU A 283 -7.89 -0.99 11.49
C LEU A 283 -7.51 -2.20 12.36
N PHE A 284 -6.45 -2.12 13.17
CA PHE A 284 -5.98 -3.28 13.94
C PHE A 284 -6.97 -3.73 15.04
N PRO A 285 -7.56 -2.84 15.86
CA PRO A 285 -8.57 -3.22 16.84
C PRO A 285 -9.82 -3.87 16.22
N SER A 286 -10.24 -3.43 15.03
CA SER A 286 -11.44 -3.98 14.38
C SER A 286 -11.22 -5.43 13.93
N TYR A 287 -10.00 -5.80 13.51
CA TYR A 287 -9.64 -7.20 13.25
C TYR A 287 -9.72 -8.08 14.50
N ILE A 288 -9.23 -7.57 15.64
CA ILE A 288 -9.35 -8.31 16.92
C ILE A 288 -10.82 -8.44 17.31
N ASN A 289 -11.60 -7.37 17.17
CA ASN A 289 -13.02 -7.41 17.51
C ASN A 289 -13.77 -8.41 16.63
N THR A 290 -13.57 -8.39 15.30
CA THR A 290 -14.19 -9.39 14.40
C THR A 290 -13.74 -10.81 14.71
N MET A 291 -12.50 -11.01 15.14
CA MET A 291 -11.99 -12.32 15.57
C MET A 291 -12.59 -12.78 16.91
N VAL A 292 -12.90 -11.86 17.82
CA VAL A 292 -13.52 -12.14 19.13
C VAL A 292 -15.03 -12.40 19.01
N TRP A 293 -15.71 -11.70 18.09
CA TRP A 293 -17.14 -11.89 17.79
C TRP A 293 -17.44 -13.12 16.91
N ALA A 294 -16.41 -13.84 16.44
CA ALA A 294 -16.58 -15.14 15.77
C ALA A 294 -16.81 -16.32 16.75
N LYS A 295 -16.97 -16.03 18.05
CA LYS A 295 -17.43 -16.96 19.08
C LYS A 295 -18.88 -16.72 19.44
#